data_AF-A0A8S2YHN7-F1
#
_entry.id   AF-A0A8S2YHN7-F1
#
_cell.length_a   1.000
_cell.length_b   1.000
_cell.length_c   1.000
_cell.angle_alpha   90.00
_cell.angle_beta   90.00
_cell.angle_gamma   90.00
#
_symmetry.space_group_name_H-M   'P 1'
#
loop_
_entity.id
_entity.type
_entity.pdbx_description
1 polymer ?
#
loop_
_entity_poly.entity_id
_entity_poly.type
_entity_poly.pdbx_seq_one_letter_code
_entity_poly.pdbx_strand_id
1 'polypeptide(L)' 'KPGDRARLRSLIFDGTNGDAKCFRFWFHMYGDSIGTLNVYVFDGAYKRIWSLSGNRGDNWYEGQV' A
#
# COMPACT_ATOMS: atom_id res chain seq x y z
N LYS A 1 -9.67 3.78 -16.95
CA LYS A 1 -8.71 4.31 -17.94
C LYS A 1 -7.31 4.30 -17.35
N PRO A 2 -6.23 4.28 -18.16
CA PRO A 2 -4.87 4.43 -17.65
C PRO A 2 -4.77 5.66 -16.75
N GLY A 3 -4.27 5.49 -15.53
CA GLY A 3 -4.18 6.56 -14.54
C GLY A 3 -5.37 6.71 -13.59
N ASP A 4 -6.47 5.98 -13.79
CA ASP A 4 -7.58 5.93 -12.81
C ASP A 4 -7.07 5.37 -11.48
N ARG A 5 -7.67 5.83 -10.38
CA ARG A 5 -7.25 5.48 -9.02
C ARG A 5 -8.41 4.89 -8.24
N ALA A 6 -8.20 3.72 -7.68
CA ALA A 6 -9.05 3.16 -6.63
C ALA A 6 -8.38 3.35 -5.26
N ARG A 7 -9.18 3.52 -4.21
CA ARG A 7 -8.68 3.71 -2.85
C ARG A 7 -9.44 2.82 -1.88
N LEU A 8 -8.71 1.94 -1.22
CA LEU A 8 -9.17 1.25 -0.02
C LEU A 8 -8.68 2.03 1.21
N ARG A 9 -9.57 2.26 2.16
CA ARG A 9 -9.28 3.00 3.39
C ARG A 9 -9.71 2.13 4.57
N SER A 10 -8.79 1.94 5.51
CA SER A 10 -9.08 1.27 6.77
C SER A 10 -9.95 2.13 7.68
N LEU A 11 -10.38 1.55 8.79
CA LEU A 11 -10.80 2.32 9.95
C LEU A 11 -9.62 3.16 10.49
N ILE A 12 -9.94 4.12 11.35
CA ILE A 12 -8.92 4.82 12.13
C ILE A 12 -8.51 3.89 13.27
N PHE A 13 -7.20 3.68 13.39
CA PHE A 13 -6.62 2.94 14.50
C PHE A 13 -5.94 3.93 15.43
N ASP A 14 -6.20 3.82 16.73
CA ASP A 14 -5.42 4.53 17.73
C ASP A 14 -3.97 4.04 17.67
N GLY A 15 -3.03 4.97 17.84
CA GLY A 15 -1.61 4.61 17.88
C GLY A 15 -1.36 3.63 19.02
N THR A 16 -0.63 2.56 18.75
CA THR A 16 -0.13 1.68 19.81
C THR A 16 0.87 2.45 20.68
N ASN A 17 0.92 2.16 21.98
CA ASN A 17 1.94 2.73 22.85
C ASN A 17 3.34 2.30 22.36
N GLY A 18 4.11 3.24 21.82
CA GLY A 18 5.44 3.03 21.21
C GLY A 18 5.52 3.50 19.75
N ASP A 19 6.71 3.91 19.31
CA ASP A 19 6.94 4.47 17.97
C ASP A 19 6.81 3.45 16.83
N ALA A 20 6.68 2.16 17.14
CA ALA A 20 6.65 1.10 16.15
C ALA A 20 5.23 0.88 15.59
N LYS A 21 5.00 1.41 14.38
CA LYS A 21 3.85 1.02 13.53
C LYS A 21 4.29 -0.13 12.63
N CYS A 22 3.53 -1.22 12.59
CA CYS A 22 3.79 -2.36 11.72
C CYS A 22 2.51 -2.70 10.95
N PHE A 23 2.54 -2.49 9.64
CA PHE A 23 1.47 -2.85 8.73
C PHE A 23 1.99 -3.87 7.72
N ARG A 24 1.38 -5.06 7.72
CA ARG A 24 1.69 -6.14 6.78
C ARG A 24 0.52 -6.37 5.85
N PHE A 25 0.82 -6.67 4.58
CA PHE A 25 -0.18 -6.89 3.55
C PHE A 25 0.38 -7.78 2.45
N TRP A 26 -0.49 -8.51 1.78
CA TRP A 26 -0.15 -9.28 0.59
C TRP A 26 -0.56 -8.52 -0.66
N PHE A 27 0.26 -8.57 -1.70
CA PHE A 27 -0.03 -7.98 -3.00
C PHE A 27 0.37 -8.92 -4.14
N HIS A 28 -0.35 -8.80 -5.26
CA HIS A 28 -0.08 -9.50 -6.50
C HIS A 28 -0.06 -8.47 -7.63
N MET A 29 1.11 -8.21 -8.21
CA MET A 29 1.27 -7.21 -9.27
C MET A 29 1.84 -7.86 -10.53
N TYR A 30 0.97 -8.36 -11.39
CA TYR A 30 1.34 -9.04 -12.64
C TYR A 30 0.75 -8.35 -13.88
N GLY A 31 1.54 -8.28 -14.95
CA GLY A 31 1.14 -7.74 -16.26
C GLY A 31 1.69 -6.34 -16.57
N ASP A 32 1.84 -6.03 -17.86
CA ASP A 32 2.50 -4.81 -18.34
C ASP A 32 1.74 -3.52 -18.00
N SER A 33 0.44 -3.62 -17.75
CA SER A 33 -0.45 -2.50 -17.44
C SER A 33 -0.81 -2.38 -15.95
N ILE A 34 -0.20 -3.17 -15.06
CA ILE A 34 -0.58 -3.32 -13.65
C ILE A 34 -0.47 -2.03 -12.81
N GLY A 35 0.25 -1.01 -13.30
CA GLY A 35 0.27 0.32 -12.70
C GLY A 35 1.11 0.41 -11.42
N THR A 36 0.56 1.05 -10.38
CA THR A 36 1.28 1.34 -9.12
C THR A 36 0.38 1.15 -7.91
N LEU A 37 0.86 0.39 -6.92
CA LEU A 37 0.24 0.28 -5.60
C LEU A 37 0.96 1.21 -4.62
N ASN A 38 0.20 2.03 -3.90
CA ASN A 38 0.73 2.96 -2.90
C ASN A 38 0.06 2.68 -1.54
N VAL A 39 0.84 2.73 -0.45
CA VAL A 39 0.32 2.68 0.92
C VAL A 39 0.55 4.04 1.58
N TYR A 40 -0.50 4.53 2.25
CA TYR A 40 -0.49 5.81 2.94
C TYR A 40 -0.91 5.64 4.40
N VAL A 41 -0.27 6.39 5.29
CA VAL A 41 -0.75 6.61 6.66
C VAL A 41 -1.43 7.97 6.75
N PHE A 42 -2.51 8.06 7.52
CA PHE A 42 -3.17 9.32 7.83
C PHE A 42 -2.79 9.77 9.24
N ASP A 43 -2.20 10.96 9.34
CA ASP A 43 -1.75 11.58 10.59
C ASP A 43 -1.82 13.10 10.40
N GLY A 44 -3.04 13.66 10.50
CA GLY A 44 -3.40 15.02 10.08
C GLY A 44 -3.41 15.23 8.56
N ALA A 45 -2.55 14.52 7.83
CA ALA A 45 -2.49 14.47 6.38
C ALA A 45 -2.12 13.06 5.90
N TYR A 46 -2.41 12.75 4.63
CA TYR A 46 -1.96 11.49 4.03
C TYR A 46 -0.47 11.56 3.67
N LYS A 47 0.33 10.71 4.31
CA LYS A 47 1.76 10.54 4.03
C LYS A 47 1.96 9.19 3.34
N ARG A 48 2.61 9.18 2.17
CA ARG A 48 2.94 7.92 1.47
C ARG A 48 4.09 7.23 2.19
N ILE A 49 3.87 6.00 2.64
CA ILE A 49 4.87 5.20 3.36
C ILE A 49 5.42 4.04 2.54
N TRP A 50 4.71 3.65 1.48
CA TRP A 50 5.15 2.60 0.56
C TRP A 50 4.66 2.87 -0.85
N SER A 51 5.44 2.45 -1.85
CA SER A 51 5.06 2.51 -3.26
C SER A 51 5.76 1.41 -4.04
N LEU A 52 5.01 0.73 -4.91
CA LEU A 52 5.56 -0.23 -5.86
C LEU A 52 4.87 -0.07 -7.21
N SER A 53 5.67 0.05 -8.26
CA SER A 53 5.22 0.20 -9.64
C SER A 53 5.66 -0.98 -10.48
N GLY A 54 4.85 -1.34 -11.47
CA GLY A 54 5.18 -2.33 -12.50
C GLY A 54 5.05 -3.78 -12.05
N ASN A 55 5.34 -4.67 -13.00
CA ASN A 55 5.23 -6.11 -12.85
C ASN A 55 6.25 -6.66 -11.84
N ARG A 56 5.81 -7.60 -11.01
CA ARG A 56 6.61 -8.32 -9.99
C ARG A 56 6.63 -9.81 -10.20
N GLY A 57 5.98 -10.32 -11.24
CA GLY A 57 5.79 -11.74 -11.49
C GLY A 57 4.40 -12.20 -11.08
N ASP A 58 4.05 -13.40 -11.53
CA ASP A 58 2.76 -14.03 -11.30
C ASP A 58 2.76 -14.79 -9.97
N ASN A 59 3.02 -14.07 -8.87
CA ASN A 59 3.02 -14.62 -7.51
C ASN A 59 2.52 -13.58 -6.50
N TRP A 60 2.08 -14.06 -5.34
CA TRP A 60 1.78 -13.23 -4.18
C TRP A 60 3.05 -12.90 -3.41
N TYR A 61 3.16 -11.64 -2.98
CA TYR A 61 4.28 -11.14 -2.21
C TYR A 61 3.79 -10.48 -0.92
N GLU A 62 4.54 -10.64 0.16
CA GLU A 62 4.29 -9.94 1.43
C GLU A 62 5.04 -8.61 1.44
N GLY A 63 4.34 -7.54 1.78
CA GLY A 63 4.90 -6.22 2.08
C GLY A 63 4.74 -5.89 3.56
N GLN A 64 5.73 -5.21 4.13
CA GLN A 64 5.69 -4.69 5.50
C GLN A 64 6.19 -3.24 5.51
N VAL A 65 5.51 -2.39 6.28
CA VAL A 65 5.88 -0.99 6.57
C VAL A 65 5.58 -0.58 8.00
#